data_AF-R6K570-F1
#
_entry.id   AF-R6K570-F1
#
_cell.length_a   1.000
_cell.length_b   1.000
_cell.length_c   1.000
_cell.angle_alpha   90.00
_cell.angle_beta   90.00
_cell.angle_gamma   90.00
#
_symmetry.space_group_name_H-M   'P 1'
#
loop_
_entity.id
_entity.type
_entity.pdbx_description
1 polymer ?
#
loop_
_entity_poly.entity_id
_entity_poly.type
_entity_poly.pdbx_seq_one_letter_code
_entity_poly.pdbx_strand_id
1 'polypeptide(L)'
;MFGMVENKDIRGKGISDNYECQKRIITSSTLEYFRKMLIMAEKEIQTIDKYVRDIKKLMTYAKGQSINKEMLLKYKDYLQKCGKYKISSINSYLAAVNHFCEVMEWTDIRVKMIKVQRETFVPENKEITMHEYEKLVSMPEDRA
;
A
#
# COMPACT_ATOMS: atom_id res chain seq x y z
N MET A 1 -8.02 25.58 -52.75
CA MET A 1 -9.43 25.59 -52.32
C MET A 1 -10.04 24.24 -52.69
N PHE A 2 -10.01 23.29 -51.76
CA PHE A 2 -10.77 22.03 -51.82
C PHE A 2 -11.22 21.74 -50.39
N GLY A 3 -12.51 21.45 -50.25
CA GLY A 3 -13.31 21.72 -49.06
C GLY A 3 -13.11 20.77 -47.89
N MET A 4 -13.60 21.28 -46.75
CA MET A 4 -13.79 20.61 -45.47
C MET A 4 -14.50 19.26 -45.62
N VAL A 5 -14.01 18.26 -44.91
CA VAL A 5 -14.85 17.18 -44.36
C VAL A 5 -14.56 17.13 -42.86
N GLU A 6 -15.49 17.69 -42.08
CA GLU A 6 -15.68 17.39 -40.68
C GLU A 6 -15.93 15.88 -40.52
N ASN A 7 -15.15 15.20 -39.68
CA ASN A 7 -15.59 13.95 -39.09
C ASN A 7 -15.81 14.18 -37.59
N LYS A 8 -17.10 14.28 -37.26
CA LYS A 8 -17.66 14.26 -35.91
C LYS A 8 -17.47 12.89 -35.27
N ASP A 9 -17.33 12.90 -33.95
CA ASP A 9 -17.76 11.84 -33.05
C ASP A 9 -17.11 10.45 -33.20
N ILE A 10 -16.07 10.21 -32.40
CA ILE A 10 -16.03 8.96 -31.62
C ILE A 10 -16.06 9.33 -30.14
N ARG A 11 -17.29 9.48 -29.65
CA ARG A 11 -17.68 9.36 -28.26
C ARG A 11 -17.17 8.02 -27.71
N GLY A 12 -15.97 8.03 -27.13
CA GLY A 12 -15.54 7.00 -26.21
C GLY A 12 -16.38 7.09 -24.95
N LYS A 13 -17.51 6.40 -24.97
CA LYS A 13 -18.47 6.21 -23.87
C LYS A 13 -17.76 6.27 -22.52
N GLY A 14 -18.21 7.23 -21.70
CA GLY A 14 -18.01 7.18 -20.26
C GLY A 14 -18.34 5.77 -19.80
N ILE A 15 -17.37 5.14 -19.16
CA ILE A 15 -17.58 3.90 -18.43
C ILE A 15 -18.46 4.31 -17.24
N SER A 16 -19.77 4.30 -17.48
CA SER A 16 -20.81 4.30 -16.47
C SER A 16 -20.82 2.90 -15.86
N ASP A 17 -19.80 2.59 -15.07
CA ASP A 17 -19.95 1.51 -14.11
C ASP A 17 -20.70 2.08 -12.90
N ASN A 18 -22.03 1.98 -12.96
CA ASN A 18 -22.86 1.92 -11.77
C ASN A 18 -22.53 0.61 -11.04
N TYR A 19 -21.40 0.57 -10.33
CA TYR A 19 -21.27 -0.33 -9.20
C TYR A 19 -21.90 0.39 -8.01
N GLU A 20 -22.86 -0.26 -7.36
CA GLU A 20 -23.20 0.06 -5.98
C GLU A 20 -21.88 0.14 -5.19
N CYS A 21 -21.41 1.36 -4.95
CA CYS A 21 -20.21 1.61 -4.19
C CYS A 21 -20.59 1.32 -2.75
N GLN A 22 -20.47 0.06 -2.33
CA GLN A 22 -20.24 -0.24 -0.93
C GLN A 22 -19.19 0.77 -0.44
N LYS A 23 -19.50 1.53 0.60
CA LYS A 23 -18.60 2.57 1.10
C LYS A 23 -17.32 1.89 1.61
N ARG A 24 -16.27 1.86 0.77
CA ARG A 24 -14.96 1.26 1.07
C ARG A 24 -14.14 2.24 1.89
N ILE A 25 -14.52 2.44 3.15
CA ILE A 25 -13.88 3.43 4.02
C ILE A 25 -12.92 2.71 4.98
N ILE A 26 -11.70 3.24 5.10
CA ILE A 26 -10.76 2.78 6.12
C ILE A 26 -11.09 3.47 7.43
N THR A 27 -11.47 2.70 8.45
CA THR A 27 -11.80 3.14 9.80
C THR A 27 -10.85 2.47 10.80
N SER A 28 -10.88 2.90 12.06
CA SER A 28 -10.16 2.19 13.13
C SER A 28 -10.56 0.72 13.21
N SER A 29 -11.86 0.44 13.13
CA SER A 29 -12.39 -0.93 13.21
C SER A 29 -11.92 -1.82 12.06
N THR A 30 -11.88 -1.31 10.82
CA THR A 30 -11.35 -2.11 9.70
C THR A 30 -9.85 -2.33 9.81
N LEU A 31 -9.11 -1.39 10.39
CA LEU A 31 -7.68 -1.56 10.66
C LEU A 31 -7.41 -2.59 11.78
N GLU A 32 -8.23 -2.62 12.83
CA GLU A 32 -8.16 -3.64 13.89
C GLU A 32 -8.50 -5.03 13.36
N TYR A 33 -9.54 -5.13 12.52
CA TYR A 33 -9.88 -6.36 11.82
C TYR A 33 -8.71 -6.86 10.96
N PHE A 34 -8.09 -5.96 10.19
CA PHE A 34 -6.92 -6.29 9.38
C PHE A 34 -5.75 -6.79 10.24
N ARG A 35 -5.47 -6.16 11.38
CA ARG A 35 -4.45 -6.61 12.33
C ARG A 35 -4.75 -8.02 12.83
N LYS A 36 -6.00 -8.29 13.23
CA LYS A 36 -6.43 -9.63 13.69
C LYS A 36 -6.24 -10.69 12.59
N MET A 37 -6.52 -10.33 11.35
CA MET A 37 -6.34 -11.25 10.21
C MET A 37 -4.87 -11.57 9.95
N LEU A 38 -3.98 -10.59 10.10
CA LEU A 38 -2.54 -10.86 9.99
C LEU A 38 -2.01 -11.75 11.13
N ILE A 39 -2.55 -11.60 12.34
CA ILE A 39 -2.22 -12.49 13.48
C ILE A 39 -2.71 -13.92 13.21
N MET A 40 -3.95 -14.08 12.74
CA MET A 40 -4.51 -15.39 12.40
C MET A 40 -3.79 -16.06 11.21
N ALA A 41 -3.17 -15.26 10.34
CA ALA A 41 -2.31 -15.73 9.26
C ALA A 41 -0.83 -15.92 9.70
N GLU A 42 -0.57 -15.93 11.02
CA GLU A 42 0.73 -16.19 11.64
C GLU A 42 1.86 -15.31 11.09
N LYS A 43 1.55 -14.03 10.81
CA LYS A 43 2.57 -13.08 10.38
C LYS A 43 3.42 -12.62 11.55
N GLU A 44 4.71 -12.44 11.27
CA GLU A 44 5.66 -11.80 12.17
C GLU A 44 5.18 -10.42 12.62
N ILE A 45 5.37 -10.11 13.91
CA ILE A 45 4.94 -8.83 14.53
C ILE A 45 5.48 -7.63 13.75
N GLN A 46 6.74 -7.71 13.30
CA GLN A 46 7.39 -6.67 12.49
C GLN A 46 6.63 -6.41 11.18
N THR A 47 6.15 -7.48 10.53
CA THR A 47 5.36 -7.40 9.29
C THR A 47 3.98 -6.83 9.58
N ILE A 48 3.34 -7.25 10.67
CA ILE A 48 2.04 -6.74 11.13
C ILE A 48 2.11 -5.22 11.34
N ASP A 49 3.04 -4.76 12.16
CA ASP A 49 3.16 -3.35 12.51
C ASP A 49 3.56 -2.49 11.31
N LYS A 50 4.39 -3.03 10.42
CA LYS A 50 4.69 -2.37 9.14
C LYS A 50 3.44 -2.22 8.29
N TYR A 51 2.67 -3.27 8.08
CA TYR A 51 1.46 -3.22 7.25
C TYR A 51 0.41 -2.29 7.84
N VAL A 52 0.18 -2.35 9.16
CA VAL A 52 -0.74 -1.44 9.86
C VAL A 52 -0.30 0.01 9.71
N ARG A 53 1.00 0.33 9.86
CA ARG A 53 1.54 1.69 9.64
C ARG A 53 1.34 2.14 8.18
N ASP A 54 1.57 1.27 7.22
CA ASP A 54 1.43 1.56 5.80
C ASP A 54 -0.04 1.85 5.44
N ILE A 55 -1.00 1.08 5.98
CA ILE A 55 -2.44 1.33 5.80
C ILE A 55 -2.89 2.60 6.52
N LYS A 56 -2.34 2.92 7.70
CA LYS A 56 -2.61 4.21 8.37
C LYS A 56 -2.22 5.39 7.48
N LYS A 57 -1.09 5.33 6.77
CA LYS A 57 -0.71 6.38 5.81
C LYS A 57 -1.70 6.51 4.67
N LEU A 58 -2.22 5.39 4.14
CA LEU A 58 -3.29 5.42 3.15
C LEU A 58 -4.57 6.04 3.74
N MET A 59 -4.96 5.68 4.96
CA MET A 59 -6.12 6.25 5.66
C MET A 59 -5.99 7.77 5.82
N THR A 60 -4.83 8.26 6.24
CA THR A 60 -4.55 9.71 6.34
C THR A 60 -4.60 10.40 4.97
N TYR A 61 -4.09 9.75 3.92
CA TYR A 61 -4.17 10.28 2.56
C TYR A 61 -5.62 10.35 2.05
N ALA A 62 -6.43 9.32 2.36
CA ALA A 62 -7.83 9.24 1.97
C ALA A 62 -8.74 10.22 2.72
N LYS A 63 -8.33 10.71 3.90
CA LYS A 63 -9.10 11.68 4.71
C LYS A 63 -10.57 11.26 4.92
N GLY A 64 -10.81 9.96 5.11
CA GLY A 64 -12.15 9.40 5.30
C GLY A 64 -12.98 9.23 4.01
N GLN A 65 -12.41 9.51 2.83
CA GLN A 65 -13.06 9.23 1.55
C GLN A 65 -13.09 7.72 1.23
N SER A 66 -14.04 7.33 0.39
CA SER A 66 -14.14 5.94 -0.10
C SER A 66 -12.94 5.59 -0.98
N ILE A 67 -12.33 4.43 -0.73
CA ILE A 67 -11.21 3.91 -1.50
C ILE A 67 -11.74 3.27 -2.78
N ASN A 68 -11.49 3.92 -3.91
CA ASN A 68 -11.72 3.37 -5.24
C ASN A 68 -10.40 3.21 -6.01
N LYS A 69 -10.47 2.63 -7.20
CA LYS A 69 -9.30 2.37 -8.05
C LYS A 69 -8.54 3.65 -8.36
N GLU A 70 -9.25 4.73 -8.68
CA GLU A 70 -8.66 6.02 -9.01
C GLU A 70 -7.88 6.60 -7.83
N MET A 71 -8.42 6.51 -6.61
CA MET A 71 -7.75 6.99 -5.41
C MET A 71 -6.46 6.23 -5.13
N LEU A 72 -6.44 4.91 -5.31
CA LEU A 72 -5.21 4.11 -5.17
C LEU A 72 -4.17 4.46 -6.24
N LEU A 73 -4.59 4.78 -7.47
CA LEU A 73 -3.69 5.26 -8.51
C LEU A 73 -3.11 6.64 -8.17
N LYS A 74 -3.92 7.57 -7.65
CA LYS A 74 -3.46 8.90 -7.17
C LYS A 74 -2.50 8.75 -5.99
N TYR A 75 -2.77 7.83 -5.07
CA TYR A 75 -1.87 7.52 -3.96
C TYR A 75 -0.52 6.98 -4.46
N LYS A 76 -0.54 6.06 -5.43
CA LYS A 76 0.68 5.55 -6.08
C LYS A 76 1.48 6.65 -6.78
N ASP A 77 0.80 7.55 -7.49
CA ASP A 77 1.43 8.69 -8.15
C ASP A 77 2.06 9.66 -7.13
N TYR A 78 1.34 9.95 -6.04
CA TYR A 78 1.84 10.74 -4.92
C TYR A 78 3.12 10.16 -4.30
N LEU A 79 3.15 8.84 -4.04
CA LEU A 79 4.33 8.17 -3.50
C LEU A 79 5.55 8.27 -4.44
N GLN A 80 5.34 8.25 -5.76
CA GLN A 80 6.41 8.42 -6.75
C GLN A 80 6.89 9.87 -6.85
N LYS A 81 5.96 10.83 -6.93
CA LYS A 81 6.27 12.25 -7.14
C LYS A 81 6.86 12.95 -5.92
N CYS A 82 6.59 12.47 -4.71
CA CYS A 82 7.12 13.09 -3.50
C CYS A 82 8.65 12.99 -3.37
N GLY A 83 9.31 12.09 -4.11
CA GLY A 83 10.78 11.90 -4.09
C GLY A 83 11.35 11.34 -2.78
N LYS A 84 10.51 11.04 -1.79
CA LYS A 84 10.94 10.59 -0.44
C LYS A 84 11.19 9.10 -0.34
N TYR A 85 10.75 8.31 -1.32
CA TYR A 85 10.72 6.86 -1.23
C TYR A 85 11.42 6.20 -2.42
N LYS A 86 12.23 5.17 -2.13
CA LYS A 86 12.77 4.28 -3.16
C LYS A 86 11.64 3.43 -3.77
N ILE A 87 11.81 2.95 -5.01
CA ILE A 87 10.82 2.10 -5.69
C ILE A 87 10.48 0.84 -4.85
N SER A 88 11.47 0.25 -4.18
CA SER A 88 11.27 -0.89 -3.27
C SER A 88 10.34 -0.55 -2.10
N SER A 89 10.50 0.64 -1.50
CA SER A 89 9.61 1.13 -0.45
C SER A 89 8.19 1.38 -0.98
N ILE A 90 8.07 1.97 -2.18
CA ILE A 90 6.77 2.19 -2.82
C ILE A 90 6.06 0.85 -3.06
N ASN A 91 6.76 -0.14 -3.61
CA ASN A 91 6.20 -1.47 -3.81
C ASN A 91 5.82 -2.15 -2.49
N SER A 92 6.57 -1.92 -1.41
CA SER A 92 6.20 -2.37 -0.07
C SER A 92 4.87 -1.75 0.40
N TYR A 93 4.67 -0.43 0.22
CA TYR A 93 3.39 0.22 0.53
C TYR A 93 2.26 -0.40 -0.31
N LEU A 94 2.47 -0.56 -1.62
CA LEU A 94 1.46 -1.12 -2.52
C LEU A 94 1.14 -2.59 -2.19
N ALA A 95 2.12 -3.37 -1.71
CA ALA A 95 1.91 -4.74 -1.26
C ALA A 95 1.00 -4.78 -0.02
N ALA A 96 1.24 -3.93 0.97
CA ALA A 96 0.37 -3.81 2.14
C ALA A 96 -1.05 -3.41 1.75
N VAL A 97 -1.20 -2.42 0.84
CA VAL A 97 -2.49 -1.97 0.32
C VAL A 97 -3.23 -3.08 -0.42
N ASN A 98 -2.55 -3.81 -1.31
CA ASN A 98 -3.18 -4.91 -2.05
C ASN A 98 -3.63 -6.04 -1.12
N HIS A 99 -2.83 -6.37 -0.10
CA HIS A 99 -3.20 -7.37 0.90
C HIS A 99 -4.38 -6.90 1.76
N PHE A 100 -4.42 -5.61 2.13
CA PHE A 100 -5.59 -5.03 2.80
C PHE A 100 -6.85 -5.12 1.93
N CYS A 101 -6.75 -4.79 0.65
CA CYS A 101 -7.85 -4.96 -0.29
C CYS A 101 -8.31 -6.42 -0.40
N GLU A 102 -7.39 -7.39 -0.32
CA GLU A 102 -7.73 -8.82 -0.33
C GLU A 102 -8.51 -9.23 0.93
N VAL A 103 -8.03 -8.84 2.11
CA VAL A 103 -8.71 -9.11 3.40
C VAL A 103 -10.09 -8.45 3.48
N MET A 104 -10.27 -7.30 2.84
CA MET A 104 -11.55 -6.57 2.78
C MET A 104 -12.42 -6.97 1.57
N GLU A 105 -11.98 -7.94 0.77
CA GLU A 105 -12.67 -8.42 -0.44
C GLU A 105 -12.82 -7.35 -1.55
N TRP A 106 -12.02 -6.29 -1.50
CA TRP A 106 -11.93 -5.20 -2.50
C TRP A 106 -10.98 -5.56 -3.65
N THR A 107 -11.13 -6.76 -4.20
CA THR A 107 -10.15 -7.34 -5.14
C THR A 107 -10.09 -6.63 -6.49
N ASP A 108 -11.14 -5.90 -6.86
CA ASP A 108 -11.33 -5.12 -8.09
C ASP A 108 -10.46 -3.84 -8.14
N ILE A 109 -10.16 -3.26 -6.97
CA ILE A 109 -9.41 -2.00 -6.90
C ILE A 109 -7.90 -2.16 -6.72
N ARG A 110 -7.40 -3.39 -6.62
CA ARG A 110 -5.96 -3.66 -6.46
C ARG A 110 -5.10 -2.99 -7.54
N VAL A 111 -3.95 -2.46 -7.17
CA VAL A 111 -3.08 -1.73 -8.09
C VAL A 111 -1.82 -2.51 -8.41
N LYS A 112 -1.31 -2.35 -9.64
CA LYS A 112 -0.05 -2.98 -10.05
C LYS A 112 1.13 -2.32 -9.33
N MET A 113 2.06 -3.14 -8.87
CA MET A 113 3.37 -2.70 -8.40
C MET A 113 4.14 -1.97 -9.51
N ILE A 114 5.10 -1.13 -9.14
CA ILE A 114 6.02 -0.48 -10.08
C ILE A 114 7.03 -1.53 -10.53
N LYS A 115 7.14 -1.72 -11.85
CA LYS A 115 8.16 -2.61 -12.42
C LYS A 115 9.53 -2.03 -12.13
N VAL A 116 10.35 -2.76 -11.38
CA VAL A 116 11.77 -2.47 -11.25
C VAL A 116 12.46 -3.11 -12.45
N GLN A 117 13.00 -2.30 -13.36
CA GLN A 117 13.99 -2.82 -14.29
C GLN A 117 15.24 -3.12 -13.46
N ARG A 118 15.62 -4.39 -13.37
CA ARG A 118 16.85 -4.79 -12.68
C ARG A 118 18.02 -4.39 -13.57
N GLU A 119 18.60 -3.23 -13.33
CA GLU A 119 20.04 -3.13 -13.51
C GLU A 119 20.66 -4.07 -12.47
N THR A 120 21.56 -4.93 -12.91
CA THR A 120 22.23 -5.95 -12.09
C THR A 120 23.10 -5.28 -11.03
N PHE A 121 22.47 -4.79 -9.98
CA PHE A 121 23.12 -4.44 -8.73
C PHE A 121 22.51 -5.33 -7.68
N VAL A 122 23.33 -6.25 -7.17
CA VAL A 122 23.05 -7.03 -5.98
C VAL A 122 23.31 -6.10 -4.79
N PRO A 123 22.30 -5.56 -4.09
CA PRO A 123 22.54 -5.16 -2.72
C PRO A 123 22.67 -6.45 -1.91
N GLU A 124 23.91 -6.72 -1.51
CA GLU A 124 24.28 -7.66 -0.47
C GLU A 124 23.30 -7.54 0.71
N ASN A 125 22.87 -8.70 1.23
CA ASN A 125 22.16 -8.80 2.49
C ASN A 125 22.79 -7.88 3.54
N LYS A 126 22.03 -6.93 4.07
CA LYS A 126 22.23 -6.37 5.41
C LYS A 126 20.86 -6.00 5.96
N GLU A 127 20.22 -7.01 6.55
CA GLU A 127 20.21 -7.20 8.00
C GLU A 127 19.24 -6.23 8.66
N ILE A 128 18.12 -6.82 9.06
CA ILE A 128 17.26 -6.40 10.16
C ILE A 128 18.14 -5.74 11.21
N THR A 129 18.10 -4.41 11.31
CA THR A 129 18.80 -3.72 12.38
C THR A 129 17.95 -3.89 13.63
N MET A 130 18.16 -5.04 14.25
CA MET A 130 18.02 -5.30 15.67
C MET A 130 18.84 -4.24 16.42
N HIS A 131 18.28 -3.03 16.51
CA HIS A 131 18.85 -1.92 17.27
C HIS A 131 17.86 -1.41 18.30
N GLU A 132 17.25 -2.36 19.02
CA GLU A 132 16.57 -2.08 20.29
C GLU A 132 16.36 -3.35 21.16
N TYR A 133 17.24 -4.36 21.06
CA TYR A 133 17.12 -5.58 21.88
C TYR A 133 18.35 -6.01 22.69
N GLU A 134 19.39 -5.17 22.81
CA GLU A 134 20.57 -5.51 23.63
C GLU A 134 20.93 -4.42 24.65
N LYS A 135 19.99 -4.08 25.54
CA LYS A 135 20.37 -3.37 26.76
C LYS A 135 19.50 -3.64 27.99
N LEU A 136 19.11 -4.90 28.25
CA LEU A 136 18.57 -5.29 29.57
C LEU A 136 18.95 -6.73 29.97
N VAL A 137 20.14 -7.19 29.61
CA VAL A 137 20.81 -8.29 30.32
C VAL A 137 22.17 -7.78 30.80
N SER A 138 22.15 -6.83 31.73
CA SER A 138 23.24 -6.77 32.70
C SER A 138 22.81 -7.60 33.90
N MET A 139 23.27 -8.84 33.92
CA MET A 139 23.55 -9.53 35.17
C MET A 139 24.37 -8.58 36.07
N PRO A 140 24.05 -8.54 37.36
CA PRO A 140 25.10 -8.69 38.34
C PRO A 140 24.97 -10.08 38.95
N GLU A 141 25.87 -10.97 38.51
CA GLU A 141 26.42 -11.97 39.41
C GLU A 141 27.23 -11.22 40.46
N ASP A 142 26.71 -11.09 41.66
CA ASP A 142 27.52 -10.89 42.86
C ASP A 142 27.27 -12.08 43.78
N ARG A 143 28.07 -13.11 43.58
CA ARG A 143 28.39 -14.14 44.57
C ARG A 143 29.86 -13.97 44.92
N ALA A 144 30.13 -13.41 46.10
CA ALA A 144 31.27 -13.74 46.95
C ALA A 144 30.91 -13.33 48.38
#